data_AF-K0RQC7-F1
#
_entry.id   AF-K0RQC7-F1
#
_cell.length_a   1.000
_cell.length_b   1.000
_cell.length_c   1.000
_cell.angle_alpha   90.00
_cell.angle_beta   90.00
_cell.angle_gamma   90.00
#
_symmetry.space_group_name_H-M   'P 1'
#
loop_
_entity.id
_entity.type
_entity.pdbx_description
1 polymer ?
#
loop_
_entity_poly.entity_id
_entity_poly.type
_entity_poly.pdbx_seq_one_letter_code
_entity_poly.pdbx_strand_id
1 'polypeptide(L)'
;MAASTRRILRGAIADAISREDGADGDAAFDARRPPPALDDRFAKSEAPPDDRGSMMLSRFLLAADERGDGGDGRRSCRSRLNACLARPGSMDSMDACWFSLVLEPTESRSARVIMLGEAYALFGALFLSCTWILYEYGSAKAYGDAEEDARVGRVFEAVMALAIMCNIFLALGGMSLWVLSIVHGESNRQWVSTVLGMLSLCNTLCIVTILLDFVGMVLAVYSNLSPRWPETIVCFAVAAVLFMSWHLAAGGILVKASPLEFYHTPLWNQLVSNPAAVLTKKRRRKLQTDALARAEELRRKAYRTRGFVDPNRTQQAADEDTRGDIGALLRGAASRLGKSKQDVTSYEARLAGDWIEEASQLRGMSVDFLARYMPWALANEVHGSLMGGGSGEAQS
;
A
#
# COMPACT_ATOMS: atom_id res chain seq x y z
N MET A 1 -13.32 -33.32 25.56
CA MET A 1 -13.52 -31.88 25.25
C MET A 1 -14.57 -31.63 24.17
N ALA A 2 -14.64 -32.39 23.08
CA ALA A 2 -15.66 -32.21 22.01
C ALA A 2 -17.14 -32.28 22.47
N ALA A 3 -17.45 -33.01 23.55
CA ALA A 3 -18.80 -33.07 24.11
C ALA A 3 -19.20 -31.81 24.91
N SER A 4 -18.23 -31.05 25.42
CA SER A 4 -18.46 -29.82 26.19
C SER A 4 -18.71 -28.63 25.27
N THR A 5 -17.94 -28.53 24.19
CA THR A 5 -18.11 -27.48 23.16
C THR A 5 -19.45 -27.59 22.44
N ARG A 6 -19.96 -28.82 22.21
CA ARG A 6 -21.29 -29.04 21.62
C ARG A 6 -22.46 -28.61 22.52
N ARG A 7 -22.31 -28.67 23.85
CA ARG A 7 -23.34 -28.16 24.78
C ARG A 7 -23.32 -26.64 24.86
N ILE A 8 -22.14 -26.04 24.84
CA ILE A 8 -21.99 -24.58 24.88
C ILE A 8 -22.55 -23.96 23.60
N LEU A 9 -22.28 -24.54 22.43
CA LEU A 9 -22.85 -24.07 21.17
C LEU A 9 -24.37 -24.26 21.08
N ARG A 10 -24.92 -25.37 21.60
CA ARG A 10 -26.38 -25.56 21.61
C ARG A 10 -27.09 -24.63 22.60
N GLY A 11 -26.46 -24.29 23.73
CA GLY A 11 -26.97 -23.30 24.67
C GLY A 11 -26.99 -21.89 24.06
N ALA A 12 -25.90 -21.49 23.40
CA ALA A 12 -25.79 -20.17 22.78
C ALA A 12 -26.76 -19.97 21.60
N ILE A 13 -27.06 -21.03 20.84
CA ILE A 13 -28.02 -20.97 19.73
C ILE A 13 -29.47 -20.92 20.25
N ALA A 14 -29.79 -21.63 21.34
CA ALA A 14 -31.12 -21.57 21.96
C ALA A 14 -31.41 -20.20 22.61
N ASP A 15 -30.39 -19.56 23.20
CA ASP A 15 -30.49 -18.21 23.78
C ASP A 15 -30.58 -17.09 22.73
N ALA A 16 -30.07 -17.33 21.52
CA ALA A 16 -30.18 -16.39 20.40
C ALA A 16 -31.59 -16.42 19.79
N ILE A 17 -32.18 -17.61 19.67
CA ILE A 17 -33.53 -17.79 19.09
C ILE A 17 -34.61 -17.26 20.05
N SER A 18 -34.43 -17.35 21.37
CA SER A 18 -35.37 -16.79 22.35
C SER A 18 -35.30 -15.27 22.49
N ARG A 19 -34.26 -14.62 21.96
CA ARG A 19 -34.07 -13.16 22.01
C ARG A 19 -34.69 -12.42 20.83
N GLU A 20 -34.92 -13.08 19.70
CA GLU A 20 -35.52 -12.46 18.52
C GLU A 20 -37.05 -12.34 18.61
N ASP A 21 -37.71 -13.13 19.47
CA ASP A 21 -39.17 -13.10 19.64
C ASP A 21 -39.69 -12.04 20.66
N GLY A 22 -38.81 -11.15 21.18
CA GLY A 22 -39.12 -10.34 22.36
C GLY A 22 -38.88 -8.82 22.28
N ALA A 23 -38.57 -8.25 21.12
CA ALA A 23 -38.14 -6.84 21.05
C ALA A 23 -38.95 -5.98 20.05
N ASP A 24 -40.27 -5.93 20.23
CA ASP A 24 -41.07 -4.74 19.90
C ASP A 24 -41.15 -3.88 21.16
N GLY A 25 -40.47 -2.74 21.15
CA GLY A 25 -40.44 -1.83 22.29
C GLY A 25 -39.75 -0.51 21.99
N ASP A 26 -40.58 0.53 21.81
CA ASP A 26 -40.25 1.93 21.64
C ASP A 26 -39.10 2.45 22.52
N ALA A 27 -38.14 3.14 21.91
CA ALA A 27 -37.32 4.12 22.60
C ALA A 27 -36.87 5.24 21.63
N ALA A 28 -37.62 6.33 21.64
CA ALA A 28 -37.16 7.63 21.16
C ALA A 28 -35.94 8.07 21.98
N PHE A 29 -34.83 8.39 21.32
CA PHE A 29 -33.67 8.98 21.98
C PHE A 29 -33.23 10.27 21.29
N ASP A 30 -32.99 11.24 22.16
CA ASP A 30 -33.00 12.68 21.97
C ASP A 30 -31.78 13.21 21.18
N ALA A 31 -32.04 13.95 20.11
CA ALA A 31 -31.04 14.59 19.27
C ALA A 31 -30.88 16.05 19.69
N ARG A 32 -29.87 16.35 20.53
CA ARG A 32 -29.29 17.71 20.71
C ARG A 32 -28.04 17.67 21.60
N ARG A 33 -26.87 17.44 21.01
CA ARG A 33 -25.58 17.90 21.56
C ARG A 33 -24.61 18.23 20.43
N PRO A 34 -24.11 19.47 20.32
CA PRO A 34 -23.04 19.80 19.38
C PRO A 34 -21.70 19.27 19.92
N PRO A 35 -20.78 18.83 19.04
CA PRO A 35 -19.47 18.34 19.45
C PRO A 35 -18.54 19.49 19.90
N PRO A 36 -17.57 19.21 20.79
CA PRO A 36 -16.59 20.20 21.23
C PRO A 36 -15.60 20.52 20.10
N ALA A 37 -15.32 21.81 19.93
CA ALA A 37 -14.31 22.32 19.00
C ALA A 37 -12.92 21.76 19.37
N LEU A 38 -12.31 21.03 18.44
CA LEU A 38 -10.93 20.58 18.49
C LEU A 38 -10.01 21.68 17.95
N ASP A 39 -8.99 22.00 18.74
CA ASP A 39 -8.03 23.08 18.56
C ASP A 39 -7.11 22.82 17.34
N ASP A 40 -7.16 23.69 16.34
CA ASP A 40 -6.58 23.51 15.00
C ASP A 40 -5.07 23.83 14.90
N ARG A 41 -4.35 23.73 16.02
CA ARG A 41 -2.94 24.20 16.12
C ARG A 41 -1.88 23.22 15.61
N PHE A 42 -2.27 22.05 15.09
CA PHE A 42 -1.32 21.05 14.57
C PHE A 42 -1.24 20.94 13.04
N ALA A 43 -1.99 21.76 12.28
CA ALA A 43 -2.03 21.69 10.82
C ALA A 43 -0.95 22.51 10.06
N LYS A 44 0.00 23.16 10.76
CA LYS A 44 1.05 23.98 10.12
C LYS A 44 2.42 23.31 10.15
N SER A 45 2.57 22.25 9.36
CA SER A 45 3.87 21.80 8.86
C SER A 45 3.67 21.19 7.48
N GLU A 46 3.23 22.00 6.52
CA GLU A 46 3.29 21.63 5.11
C GLU A 46 4.74 21.77 4.63
N ALA A 47 5.46 20.66 4.64
CA ALA A 47 6.63 20.50 3.80
C ALA A 47 6.21 20.64 2.31
N PRO A 48 7.09 21.19 1.45
CA PRO A 48 6.76 21.41 0.04
C PRO A 48 6.33 20.10 -0.65
N PRO A 49 5.39 20.17 -1.60
CA PRO A 49 4.79 18.98 -2.19
C PRO A 49 5.81 18.24 -3.09
N ASP A 50 5.93 16.94 -2.82
CA ASP A 50 6.16 15.89 -3.82
C ASP A 50 7.56 15.69 -4.45
N ASP A 51 8.64 16.10 -3.76
CA ASP A 51 10.02 15.78 -4.21
C ASP A 51 10.41 14.32 -3.89
N ARG A 52 9.77 13.72 -2.87
CA ARG A 52 10.08 12.37 -2.38
C ARG A 52 9.65 11.25 -3.34
N GLY A 53 8.52 11.41 -4.03
CA GLY A 53 8.05 10.46 -5.04
C GLY A 53 8.92 10.47 -6.30
N SER A 54 9.37 11.65 -6.73
CA SER A 54 10.33 11.82 -7.83
C SER A 54 11.70 11.24 -7.48
N MET A 55 12.17 11.48 -6.26
CA MET A 55 13.43 10.94 -5.73
C MET A 55 13.40 9.42 -5.52
N MET A 56 12.26 8.86 -5.09
CA MET A 56 12.09 7.41 -4.98
C MET A 56 12.00 6.75 -6.35
N LEU A 57 11.26 7.35 -7.30
CA LEU A 57 11.19 6.88 -8.68
C LEU A 57 12.57 6.92 -9.34
N SER A 58 13.34 8.01 -9.16
CA SER A 58 14.68 8.13 -9.73
C SER A 58 15.63 7.11 -9.12
N ARG A 59 15.61 6.89 -7.79
CA ARG A 59 16.36 5.78 -7.15
C ARG A 59 15.94 4.42 -7.69
N PHE A 60 14.63 4.21 -7.81
CA PHE A 60 14.05 2.96 -8.29
C PHE A 60 14.49 2.62 -9.72
N LEU A 61 14.52 3.64 -10.58
CA LEU A 61 14.99 3.54 -11.97
C LEU A 61 16.53 3.48 -12.07
N LEU A 62 17.27 4.24 -11.26
CA LEU A 62 18.74 4.28 -11.27
C LEU A 62 19.34 2.94 -10.84
N ALA A 63 18.74 2.20 -9.90
CA ALA A 63 19.22 0.86 -9.57
C ALA A 63 18.86 -0.20 -10.61
N ALA A 64 17.91 0.08 -11.50
CA ALA A 64 17.72 -0.75 -12.69
C ALA A 64 18.90 -0.56 -13.68
N ASP A 65 19.43 0.66 -13.75
CA ASP A 65 20.54 1.07 -14.63
C ASP A 65 21.92 0.62 -14.10
N GLU A 66 22.17 0.75 -12.78
CA GLU A 66 23.43 0.30 -12.15
C GLU A 66 23.62 -1.23 -12.17
N ARG A 67 22.54 -2.01 -12.32
CA ARG A 67 22.65 -3.47 -12.54
C ARG A 67 23.06 -3.82 -13.98
N GLY A 68 23.07 -2.85 -14.89
CA GLY A 68 23.30 -3.01 -16.32
C GLY A 68 24.74 -2.75 -16.78
N ASP A 69 25.53 -1.95 -16.07
CA ASP A 69 26.81 -1.48 -16.61
C ASP A 69 28.01 -2.36 -16.25
N GLY A 70 28.74 -2.75 -17.30
CA GLY A 70 29.83 -3.71 -17.26
C GLY A 70 31.13 -3.08 -16.78
N GLY A 71 31.41 -3.19 -15.49
CA GLY A 71 32.71 -2.85 -14.92
C GLY A 71 33.09 -3.78 -13.77
N ASP A 72 34.11 -4.61 -13.99
CA ASP A 72 34.77 -5.52 -13.06
C ASP A 72 33.95 -6.66 -12.42
N GLY A 73 34.02 -7.81 -13.08
CA GLY A 73 33.46 -9.11 -12.69
C GLY A 73 34.09 -9.77 -11.45
N ARG A 74 34.57 -9.01 -10.47
CA ARG A 74 35.19 -9.53 -9.23
C ARG A 74 34.57 -9.01 -7.92
N ARG A 75 33.43 -8.30 -7.97
CA ARG A 75 32.59 -8.11 -6.77
C ARG A 75 31.89 -9.44 -6.45
N SER A 76 32.60 -10.22 -5.64
CA SER A 76 32.27 -11.52 -5.06
C SER A 76 30.77 -11.71 -4.80
N CYS A 77 30.21 -12.87 -5.15
CA CYS A 77 28.87 -13.29 -4.74
C CYS A 77 28.57 -13.07 -3.25
N ARG A 78 29.62 -13.02 -2.42
CA ARG A 78 29.57 -12.72 -0.98
C ARG A 78 29.13 -11.28 -0.67
N SER A 79 29.47 -10.29 -1.50
CA SER A 79 28.97 -8.91 -1.32
C SER A 79 27.50 -8.77 -1.69
N ARG A 80 27.01 -9.56 -2.66
CA ARG A 80 25.58 -9.64 -3.00
C ARG A 80 24.77 -10.41 -1.95
N LEU A 81 25.37 -11.46 -1.34
CA LEU A 81 24.79 -12.16 -0.19
C LEU A 81 24.74 -11.28 1.06
N ASN A 82 25.77 -10.49 1.33
CA ASN A 82 25.75 -9.53 2.44
C ASN A 82 24.75 -8.39 2.21
N ALA A 83 24.46 -8.03 0.96
CA ALA A 83 23.37 -7.11 0.62
C ALA A 83 21.96 -7.69 0.86
N CYS A 84 21.81 -9.02 0.97
CA CYS A 84 20.54 -9.65 1.38
C CYS A 84 20.21 -9.43 2.88
N LEU A 85 21.18 -9.00 3.69
CA LEU A 85 20.98 -8.59 5.09
C LEU A 85 20.82 -7.06 5.21
N ALA A 86 20.31 -6.43 4.15
CA ALA A 86 20.35 -5.00 3.91
C ALA A 86 19.66 -4.13 4.99
N ARG A 87 20.27 -2.96 5.22
CA ARG A 87 19.76 -1.83 5.99
C ARG A 87 18.35 -1.42 5.50
N PRO A 88 17.42 -1.04 6.38
CA PRO A 88 16.13 -0.46 5.99
C PRO A 88 16.32 0.67 4.97
N GLY A 89 15.60 0.62 3.84
CA GLY A 89 15.73 1.58 2.74
C GLY A 89 16.76 1.25 1.65
N SER A 90 17.45 0.10 1.74
CA SER A 90 18.20 -0.46 0.60
C SER A 90 17.25 -0.95 -0.50
N MET A 91 17.64 -0.83 -1.75
CA MET A 91 16.89 -1.37 -2.88
C MET A 91 16.92 -2.91 -2.99
N ASP A 92 17.71 -3.56 -2.13
CA ASP A 92 17.67 -5.00 -1.95
C ASP A 92 16.75 -5.42 -0.77
N SER A 93 16.04 -4.48 -0.12
CA SER A 93 15.04 -4.79 0.92
C SER A 93 13.71 -5.25 0.30
N MET A 94 12.93 -6.00 1.07
CA MET A 94 11.56 -6.38 0.69
C MET A 94 10.64 -5.16 0.51
N ASP A 95 11.00 -3.99 1.03
CA ASP A 95 10.23 -2.76 0.81
C ASP A 95 10.30 -2.33 -0.66
N ALA A 96 11.38 -2.68 -1.35
CA ALA A 96 11.60 -2.30 -2.73
C ALA A 96 10.55 -2.89 -3.67
N CYS A 97 10.03 -4.09 -3.39
CA CYS A 97 8.98 -4.68 -4.21
C CYS A 97 7.65 -3.92 -4.12
N TRP A 98 7.45 -3.11 -3.08
CA TRP A 98 6.24 -2.32 -2.87
C TRP A 98 6.34 -0.89 -3.39
N PHE A 99 7.51 -0.43 -3.84
CA PHE A 99 7.63 0.93 -4.40
C PHE A 99 6.81 1.13 -5.68
N SER A 100 6.48 0.06 -6.41
CA SER A 100 5.57 0.18 -7.55
C SER A 100 4.19 0.69 -7.15
N LEU A 101 3.70 0.35 -5.94
CA LEU A 101 2.46 0.88 -5.40
C LEU A 101 2.55 2.40 -5.22
N VAL A 102 3.71 2.93 -4.82
CA VAL A 102 3.94 4.38 -4.67
C VAL A 102 3.94 5.12 -6.01
N LEU A 103 3.82 4.42 -7.15
CA LEU A 103 3.75 5.03 -8.48
C LEU A 103 2.34 5.03 -9.09
N GLU A 104 1.37 4.31 -8.51
CA GLU A 104 0.02 4.19 -9.08
C GLU A 104 -0.84 5.44 -8.83
N PRO A 105 -2.05 5.59 -9.39
CA PRO A 105 -2.93 6.70 -8.99
C PRO A 105 -3.40 6.55 -7.53
N THR A 106 -3.54 7.65 -6.78
CA THR A 106 -3.84 7.65 -5.32
C THR A 106 -5.03 6.76 -4.96
N GLU A 107 -6.12 6.83 -5.72
CA GLU A 107 -7.33 6.01 -5.56
C GLU A 107 -7.06 4.51 -5.72
N SER A 108 -6.22 4.14 -6.69
CA SER A 108 -5.84 2.75 -6.94
C SER A 108 -4.90 2.22 -5.85
N ARG A 109 -4.08 3.09 -5.24
CA ARG A 109 -3.12 2.67 -4.21
C ARG A 109 -3.82 2.27 -2.92
N SER A 110 -4.71 3.11 -2.40
CA SER A 110 -5.42 2.85 -1.14
C SER A 110 -6.24 1.56 -1.24
N ALA A 111 -6.99 1.39 -2.32
CA ALA A 111 -7.76 0.17 -2.59
C ALA A 111 -6.88 -1.08 -2.61
N ARG A 112 -5.70 -1.02 -3.22
CA ARG A 112 -4.76 -2.15 -3.24
C ARG A 112 -4.18 -2.49 -1.88
N VAL A 113 -3.83 -1.49 -1.07
CA VAL A 113 -3.35 -1.73 0.30
C VAL A 113 -4.46 -2.37 1.14
N ILE A 114 -5.71 -1.92 0.99
CA ILE A 114 -6.88 -2.52 1.65
C ILE A 114 -7.02 -3.99 1.24
N MET A 115 -7.05 -4.29 -0.07
CA MET A 115 -7.14 -5.67 -0.57
C MET A 115 -5.97 -6.55 -0.11
N LEU A 116 -4.76 -6.01 -0.05
CA LEU A 116 -3.60 -6.74 0.46
C LEU A 116 -3.72 -7.03 1.96
N GLY A 117 -4.15 -6.05 2.76
CA GLY A 117 -4.40 -6.24 4.19
C GLY A 117 -5.44 -7.33 4.45
N GLU A 118 -6.56 -7.28 3.71
CA GLU A 118 -7.61 -8.30 3.74
C GLU A 118 -7.07 -9.67 3.34
N ALA A 119 -6.34 -9.77 2.23
CA ALA A 119 -5.76 -11.02 1.77
C ALA A 119 -4.80 -11.63 2.78
N TYR A 120 -3.93 -10.83 3.43
CA TYR A 120 -3.05 -11.32 4.48
C TYR A 120 -3.81 -11.78 5.72
N ALA A 121 -4.87 -11.07 6.11
CA ALA A 121 -5.72 -11.44 7.23
C ALA A 121 -6.41 -12.79 7.00
N LEU A 122 -7.06 -12.93 5.83
CA LEU A 122 -7.73 -14.15 5.43
C LEU A 122 -6.74 -15.30 5.29
N PHE A 123 -5.59 -15.07 4.67
CA PHE A 123 -4.54 -16.09 4.55
C PHE A 123 -4.08 -16.56 5.93
N GLY A 124 -3.66 -15.65 6.83
CA GLY A 124 -3.19 -16.02 8.16
C GLY A 124 -4.24 -16.79 8.97
N ALA A 125 -5.52 -16.39 8.88
CA ALA A 125 -6.60 -17.07 9.59
C ALA A 125 -6.95 -18.45 9.01
N LEU A 126 -7.05 -18.58 7.69
CA LEU A 126 -7.39 -19.85 7.03
C LEU A 126 -6.22 -20.84 7.09
N PHE A 127 -5.00 -20.35 6.87
CA PHE A 127 -3.80 -21.19 6.86
C PHE A 127 -3.47 -21.72 8.25
N LEU A 128 -3.89 -21.03 9.32
CA LEU A 128 -3.84 -21.54 10.69
C LEU A 128 -4.56 -22.89 10.83
N SER A 129 -5.70 -23.10 10.14
CA SER A 129 -6.38 -24.40 10.15
C SER A 129 -5.55 -25.50 9.48
N CYS A 130 -4.84 -25.19 8.39
CA CYS A 130 -3.93 -26.12 7.74
C CYS A 130 -2.73 -26.48 8.64
N THR A 131 -2.09 -25.47 9.24
CA THR A 131 -1.01 -25.64 10.22
C THR A 131 -1.48 -26.48 11.42
N TRP A 132 -2.72 -26.28 11.88
CA TRP A 132 -3.28 -27.06 12.98
C TRP A 132 -3.50 -28.53 12.62
N ILE A 133 -4.08 -28.81 11.45
CA ILE A 133 -4.22 -30.20 10.94
C ILE A 133 -2.87 -30.88 10.87
N LEU A 134 -1.84 -30.16 10.40
CA LEU A 134 -0.48 -30.68 10.32
C LEU A 134 0.11 -30.96 11.71
N TYR A 135 -0.11 -30.05 12.66
CA TYR A 135 0.30 -30.22 14.04
C TYR A 135 -0.34 -31.45 14.69
N GLU A 136 -1.66 -31.62 14.55
CA GLU A 136 -2.37 -32.79 15.06
C GLU A 136 -1.83 -34.09 14.45
N TYR A 137 -1.63 -34.11 13.13
CA TYR A 137 -1.06 -35.26 12.43
C TYR A 137 0.34 -35.62 12.96
N GLY A 138 1.26 -34.66 13.02
CA GLY A 138 2.66 -34.92 13.40
C GLY A 138 2.92 -35.06 14.91
N SER A 139 1.96 -34.68 15.77
CA SER A 139 2.17 -34.75 17.22
C SER A 139 2.13 -36.20 17.72
N ALA A 140 3.23 -36.64 18.34
CA ALA A 140 3.36 -38.00 18.91
C ALA A 140 2.28 -38.35 19.96
N LYS A 141 1.67 -37.33 20.57
CA LYS A 141 0.54 -37.48 21.50
C LYS A 141 -0.70 -38.11 20.88
N ALA A 142 -0.83 -38.10 19.54
CA ALA A 142 -1.96 -38.70 18.86
C ALA A 142 -1.85 -40.23 18.71
N TYR A 143 -0.65 -40.82 18.76
CA TYR A 143 -0.43 -42.23 18.37
C TYR A 143 0.31 -43.13 19.37
N GLY A 144 0.76 -42.62 20.52
CA GLY A 144 1.19 -43.44 21.66
C GLY A 144 2.59 -44.09 21.53
N ASP A 145 3.40 -43.91 22.58
CA ASP A 145 4.48 -44.81 23.03
C ASP A 145 5.71 -45.10 22.14
N ALA A 146 6.23 -44.12 21.39
CA ALA A 146 7.59 -44.23 20.82
C ALA A 146 8.59 -43.31 21.54
N GLU A 147 9.31 -43.84 22.53
CA GLU A 147 10.45 -43.15 23.18
C GLU A 147 11.61 -42.84 22.20
N GLU A 148 11.72 -43.58 21.09
CA GLU A 148 12.87 -43.51 20.18
C GLU A 148 13.00 -42.18 19.41
N ASP A 149 11.90 -41.43 19.22
CA ASP A 149 11.91 -40.19 18.40
C ASP A 149 11.65 -38.89 19.19
N ALA A 150 11.85 -38.91 20.51
CA ALA A 150 11.60 -37.76 21.39
C ALA A 150 12.35 -36.48 20.98
N ARG A 151 13.50 -36.58 20.28
CA ARG A 151 14.23 -35.41 19.76
C ARG A 151 13.54 -34.78 18.56
N VAL A 152 13.14 -35.60 17.58
CA VAL A 152 12.47 -35.12 16.36
C VAL A 152 11.10 -34.55 16.70
N GLY A 153 10.37 -35.20 17.62
CA GLY A 153 9.10 -34.70 18.14
C GLY A 153 9.22 -33.30 18.76
N ARG A 154 10.26 -33.03 19.57
CA ARG A 154 10.48 -31.69 20.16
C ARG A 154 10.80 -30.63 19.10
N VAL A 155 11.60 -30.97 18.09
CA VAL A 155 11.91 -30.05 16.99
C VAL A 155 10.65 -29.75 16.18
N PHE A 156 9.83 -30.77 15.90
CA PHE A 156 8.54 -30.60 15.24
C PHE A 156 7.60 -29.68 16.04
N GLU A 157 7.40 -29.93 17.34
CA GLU A 157 6.57 -29.08 18.20
C GLU A 157 7.03 -27.61 18.18
N ALA A 158 8.34 -27.37 18.23
CA ALA A 158 8.90 -26.02 18.15
C ALA A 158 8.64 -25.35 16.78
N VAL A 159 8.85 -26.07 15.68
CA VAL A 159 8.60 -25.57 14.31
C VAL A 159 7.13 -25.22 14.12
N MET A 160 6.22 -26.10 14.56
CA MET A 160 4.78 -25.88 14.45
C MET A 160 4.30 -24.73 15.34
N ALA A 161 4.84 -24.60 16.55
CA ALA A 161 4.54 -23.45 17.41
C ALA A 161 4.96 -22.12 16.73
N LEU A 162 6.14 -22.08 16.10
CA LEU A 162 6.58 -20.92 15.31
C LEU A 162 5.64 -20.64 14.13
N ALA A 163 5.23 -21.67 13.37
CA ALA A 163 4.30 -21.52 12.26
C ALA A 163 2.95 -20.95 12.69
N ILE A 164 2.39 -21.47 13.80
CA ILE A 164 1.16 -20.97 14.42
C ILE A 164 1.30 -19.51 14.83
N MET A 165 2.40 -19.14 15.50
CA MET A 165 2.65 -17.75 15.86
C MET A 165 2.75 -16.84 14.63
N CYS A 166 3.47 -17.27 13.59
CA CYS A 166 3.56 -16.52 12.33
C CYS A 166 2.17 -16.31 11.68
N ASN A 167 1.31 -17.33 11.65
CA ASN A 167 -0.07 -17.21 11.16
C ASN A 167 -0.90 -16.22 11.98
N ILE A 168 -0.83 -16.28 13.32
CA ILE A 168 -1.53 -15.36 14.21
C ILE A 168 -1.05 -13.92 13.99
N PHE A 169 0.27 -13.69 13.96
CA PHE A 169 0.83 -12.37 13.71
C PHE A 169 0.53 -11.85 12.29
N LEU A 170 0.49 -12.73 11.30
CA LEU A 170 0.09 -12.38 9.94
C LEU A 170 -1.38 -11.98 9.87
N ALA A 171 -2.26 -12.73 10.54
CA ALA A 171 -3.69 -12.41 10.60
C ALA A 171 -3.94 -11.08 11.31
N LEU A 172 -3.32 -10.86 12.47
CA LEU A 172 -3.42 -9.62 13.23
C LEU A 172 -2.81 -8.44 12.46
N GLY A 173 -1.62 -8.61 11.88
CA GLY A 173 -0.97 -7.61 11.05
C GLY A 173 -1.79 -7.25 9.82
N GLY A 174 -2.31 -8.25 9.10
CA GLY A 174 -3.21 -8.05 7.96
C GLY A 174 -4.47 -7.28 8.36
N MET A 175 -5.13 -7.66 9.46
CA MET A 175 -6.31 -6.96 9.97
C MET A 175 -6.00 -5.52 10.39
N SER A 176 -4.90 -5.29 11.12
CA SER A 176 -4.48 -3.94 11.48
C SER A 176 -4.19 -3.09 10.25
N LEU A 177 -3.50 -3.64 9.24
CA LEU A 177 -3.23 -2.94 7.99
C LEU A 177 -4.52 -2.61 7.25
N TRP A 178 -5.46 -3.56 7.20
CA TRP A 178 -6.76 -3.40 6.57
C TRP A 178 -7.57 -2.29 7.24
N VAL A 179 -7.77 -2.35 8.56
CA VAL A 179 -8.52 -1.34 9.33
C VAL A 179 -7.86 0.03 9.23
N LEU A 180 -6.55 0.13 9.44
CA LEU A 180 -5.85 1.40 9.35
C LEU A 180 -5.91 1.99 7.93
N SER A 181 -5.94 1.15 6.90
CA SER A 181 -6.07 1.62 5.53
C SER A 181 -7.46 2.15 5.20
N ILE A 182 -8.51 1.61 5.82
CA ILE A 182 -9.86 2.17 5.73
C ILE A 182 -9.93 3.52 6.45
N VAL A 183 -9.37 3.60 7.66
CA VAL A 183 -9.46 4.81 8.51
C VAL A 183 -8.59 5.96 7.98
N HIS A 184 -7.36 5.68 7.53
CA HIS A 184 -6.37 6.70 7.18
C HIS A 184 -6.08 6.80 5.68
N GLY A 185 -6.60 5.89 4.86
CA GLY A 185 -6.31 5.84 3.43
C GLY A 185 -6.79 7.07 2.66
N GLU A 186 -7.93 7.64 3.05
CA GLU A 186 -8.50 8.82 2.41
C GLU A 186 -7.89 10.14 2.92
N SER A 187 -7.58 10.20 4.22
CA SER A 187 -7.10 11.42 4.88
C SER A 187 -5.60 11.68 4.66
N ASN A 188 -4.80 10.65 4.40
CA ASN A 188 -3.36 10.77 4.28
C ASN A 188 -2.85 10.37 2.88
N ARG A 189 -2.52 11.36 2.05
CA ARG A 189 -1.94 11.15 0.71
C ARG A 189 -0.62 10.35 0.73
N GLN A 190 0.09 10.35 1.85
CA GLN A 190 1.34 9.61 2.04
C GLN A 190 1.14 8.24 2.71
N TRP A 191 -0.10 7.82 2.97
CA TRP A 191 -0.42 6.57 3.70
C TRP A 191 0.37 5.37 3.19
N VAL A 192 0.37 5.18 1.86
CA VAL A 192 1.05 4.05 1.19
C VAL A 192 2.55 4.00 1.54
N SER A 193 3.21 5.15 1.61
CA SER A 193 4.63 5.22 1.95
C SER A 193 4.91 4.85 3.41
N THR A 194 3.98 5.18 4.31
CA THR A 194 4.04 4.86 5.74
C THR A 194 3.85 3.36 5.98
N VAL A 195 2.99 2.70 5.19
CA VAL A 195 2.66 1.28 5.39
C VAL A 195 3.59 0.29 4.67
N LEU A 196 4.57 0.75 3.87
CA LEU A 196 5.47 -0.15 3.14
C LEU A 196 6.17 -1.15 4.06
N GLY A 197 6.62 -0.70 5.24
CA GLY A 197 7.26 -1.57 6.23
C GLY A 197 6.31 -2.64 6.78
N MET A 198 5.03 -2.31 6.92
CA MET A 198 4.01 -3.25 7.39
C MET A 198 3.64 -4.28 6.31
N LEU A 199 3.55 -3.86 5.05
CA LEU A 199 3.38 -4.75 3.90
C LEU A 199 4.57 -5.72 3.75
N SER A 200 5.78 -5.20 3.90
CA SER A 200 7.03 -5.96 3.89
C SER A 200 7.08 -7.00 5.01
N LEU A 201 6.67 -6.61 6.23
CA LEU A 201 6.53 -7.53 7.37
C LEU A 201 5.51 -8.62 7.10
N CYS A 202 4.30 -8.29 6.63
CA CYS A 202 3.26 -9.27 6.34
C CYS A 202 3.71 -10.27 5.26
N ASN A 203 4.35 -9.80 4.21
CA ASN A 203 4.88 -10.68 3.17
C ASN A 203 5.99 -11.60 3.70
N THR A 204 6.88 -11.05 4.55
CA THR A 204 7.93 -11.85 5.18
C THR A 204 7.34 -12.93 6.09
N LEU A 205 6.34 -12.60 6.90
CA LEU A 205 5.62 -13.57 7.73
C LEU A 205 4.96 -14.65 6.86
N CYS A 206 4.30 -14.27 5.76
CA CYS A 206 3.69 -15.21 4.82
C CYS A 206 4.72 -16.21 4.27
N ILE A 207 5.88 -15.73 3.82
CA ILE A 207 6.96 -16.59 3.29
C ILE A 207 7.52 -17.51 4.38
N VAL A 208 7.74 -16.98 5.59
CA VAL A 208 8.24 -17.76 6.73
C VAL A 208 7.25 -18.84 7.14
N THR A 209 5.94 -18.53 7.19
CA THR A 209 4.89 -19.51 7.47
C THR A 209 4.93 -20.67 6.47
N ILE A 210 4.93 -20.37 5.17
CA ILE A 210 4.97 -21.41 4.12
C ILE A 210 6.20 -22.32 4.29
N LEU A 211 7.36 -21.75 4.63
CA LEU A 211 8.59 -22.51 4.85
C LEU A 211 8.51 -23.37 6.12
N LEU A 212 8.03 -22.82 7.24
CA LEU A 212 7.88 -23.56 8.50
C LEU A 212 6.87 -24.70 8.37
N ASP A 213 5.75 -24.50 7.68
CA ASP A 213 4.77 -25.56 7.43
C ASP A 213 5.34 -26.66 6.52
N PHE A 214 6.14 -26.31 5.51
CA PHE A 214 6.83 -27.32 4.70
C PHE A 214 7.83 -28.14 5.53
N VAL A 215 8.64 -27.48 6.36
CA VAL A 215 9.57 -28.18 7.28
C VAL A 215 8.80 -29.05 8.29
N GLY A 216 7.73 -28.52 8.87
CA GLY A 216 6.83 -29.24 9.76
C GLY A 216 6.25 -30.49 9.10
N MET A 217 5.87 -30.40 7.82
CA MET A 217 5.34 -31.52 7.04
C MET A 217 6.37 -32.63 6.85
N VAL A 218 7.61 -32.27 6.51
CA VAL A 218 8.72 -33.23 6.40
C VAL A 218 8.99 -33.91 7.75
N LEU A 219 9.01 -33.15 8.84
CA LEU A 219 9.22 -33.70 10.18
C LEU A 219 8.07 -34.60 10.63
N ALA A 220 6.82 -34.22 10.37
CA ALA A 220 5.63 -35.02 10.70
C ALA A 220 5.57 -36.35 9.94
N VAL A 221 5.89 -36.31 8.65
CA VAL A 221 5.98 -37.52 7.81
C VAL A 221 7.11 -38.42 8.32
N TYR A 222 8.27 -37.85 8.66
CA TYR A 222 9.37 -38.60 9.25
C TYR A 222 8.97 -39.30 10.55
N SER A 223 8.39 -38.55 11.49
CA SER A 223 8.06 -39.08 12.83
C SER A 223 6.97 -40.15 12.81
N ASN A 224 6.01 -40.05 11.88
CA ASN A 224 4.87 -40.98 11.83
C ASN A 224 5.10 -42.21 10.93
N LEU A 225 5.92 -42.08 9.88
CA LEU A 225 6.15 -43.19 8.94
C LEU A 225 7.45 -43.93 9.20
N SER A 226 8.44 -43.34 9.86
CA SER A 226 9.64 -44.08 10.28
C SER A 226 9.26 -45.26 11.21
N PRO A 227 9.83 -46.48 11.02
CA PRO A 227 10.92 -46.84 10.11
C PRO A 227 10.48 -47.38 8.73
N ARG A 228 9.23 -47.16 8.30
CA ARG A 228 8.72 -47.56 6.97
C ARG A 228 9.30 -46.67 5.86
N TRP A 229 10.59 -46.86 5.59
CA TRP A 229 11.38 -46.04 4.67
C TRP A 229 10.82 -45.91 3.25
N PRO A 230 10.28 -46.97 2.60
CA PRO A 230 9.70 -46.82 1.26
C PRO A 230 8.56 -45.79 1.23
N GLU A 231 7.63 -45.86 2.19
CA GLU A 231 6.49 -44.95 2.32
C GLU A 231 6.95 -43.52 2.63
N THR A 232 7.91 -43.36 3.56
CA THR A 232 8.50 -42.06 3.89
C THR A 232 9.15 -41.40 2.67
N ILE A 233 9.93 -42.15 1.90
CA ILE A 233 10.60 -41.65 0.69
C ILE A 233 9.58 -41.22 -0.36
N VAL A 234 8.52 -42.01 -0.57
CA VAL A 234 7.45 -41.66 -1.52
C VAL A 234 6.75 -40.37 -1.08
N CYS A 235 6.40 -40.23 0.21
CA CYS A 235 5.79 -39.02 0.74
C CYS A 235 6.68 -37.78 0.57
N PHE A 236 7.99 -37.89 0.86
CA PHE A 236 8.94 -36.79 0.63
C PHE A 236 9.07 -36.41 -0.84
N ALA A 237 9.15 -37.39 -1.73
CA ALA A 237 9.23 -37.14 -3.17
C ALA A 237 7.98 -36.40 -3.66
N VAL A 238 6.79 -36.84 -3.26
CA VAL A 238 5.53 -36.19 -3.62
C VAL A 238 5.44 -34.78 -3.05
N ALA A 239 5.76 -34.58 -1.76
CA ALA A 239 5.75 -33.26 -1.12
C ALA A 239 6.73 -32.30 -1.81
N ALA A 240 7.94 -32.75 -2.13
CA ALA A 240 8.93 -31.95 -2.84
C ALA A 240 8.47 -31.58 -4.25
N VAL A 241 7.89 -32.52 -5.02
CA VAL A 241 7.36 -32.25 -6.36
C VAL A 241 6.22 -31.23 -6.30
N LEU A 242 5.27 -31.39 -5.37
CA LEU A 242 4.17 -30.45 -5.20
C LEU A 242 4.67 -29.05 -4.82
N PHE A 243 5.57 -28.96 -3.84
CA PHE A 243 6.16 -27.69 -3.39
C PHE A 243 6.91 -26.99 -4.53
N MET A 244 7.78 -27.71 -5.25
CA MET A 244 8.53 -27.15 -6.37
C MET A 244 7.61 -26.75 -7.53
N SER A 245 6.60 -27.55 -7.86
CA SER A 245 5.66 -27.23 -8.94
C SER A 245 4.84 -25.97 -8.63
N TRP A 246 4.38 -25.82 -7.38
CA TRP A 246 3.71 -24.63 -6.90
C TRP A 246 4.61 -23.40 -7.00
N HIS A 247 5.83 -23.47 -6.46
CA HIS A 247 6.76 -22.34 -6.46
C HIS A 247 7.11 -21.89 -7.89
N LEU A 248 7.35 -22.84 -8.81
CA LEU A 248 7.63 -22.53 -10.21
C LEU A 248 6.42 -21.91 -10.92
N ALA A 249 5.21 -22.41 -10.66
CA ALA A 249 3.99 -21.85 -11.23
C ALA A 249 3.72 -20.44 -10.70
N ALA A 250 3.78 -20.24 -9.38
CA ALA A 250 3.60 -18.95 -8.73
C ALA A 250 4.65 -17.94 -9.19
N GLY A 251 5.93 -18.33 -9.24
CA GLY A 251 7.00 -17.49 -9.77
C GLY A 251 6.86 -17.18 -11.26
N GLY A 252 6.28 -18.09 -12.04
CA GLY A 252 5.94 -17.86 -13.44
C GLY A 252 4.83 -16.80 -13.62
N ILE A 253 3.82 -16.82 -12.76
CA ILE A 253 2.74 -15.82 -12.72
C ILE A 253 3.31 -14.47 -12.28
N LEU A 254 4.08 -14.45 -11.18
CA LEU A 254 4.63 -13.21 -10.60
C LEU A 254 5.55 -12.47 -11.58
N VAL A 255 6.43 -13.20 -12.29
CA VAL A 255 7.30 -12.63 -13.34
C VAL A 255 6.51 -11.99 -14.47
N LYS A 256 5.34 -12.54 -14.83
CA LYS A 256 4.52 -12.04 -15.94
C LYS A 256 3.59 -10.89 -15.51
N ALA A 257 2.98 -11.01 -14.34
CA ALA A 257 2.00 -10.05 -13.84
C ALA A 257 2.68 -8.80 -13.26
N SER A 258 3.84 -8.98 -12.62
CA SER A 258 4.52 -7.96 -11.81
C SER A 258 6.04 -8.05 -12.02
N PRO A 259 6.54 -7.86 -13.27
CA PRO A 259 7.96 -8.06 -13.60
C PRO A 259 8.87 -7.12 -12.83
N LEU A 260 8.41 -5.91 -12.55
CA LEU A 260 9.15 -4.87 -11.85
C LEU A 260 9.30 -5.21 -10.37
N GLU A 261 8.20 -5.58 -9.72
CA GLU A 261 8.17 -6.03 -8.33
C GLU A 261 9.04 -7.27 -8.15
N PHE A 262 8.93 -8.24 -9.06
CA PHE A 262 9.77 -9.44 -9.06
C PHE A 262 11.25 -9.11 -9.17
N TYR A 263 11.63 -8.17 -10.04
CA TYR A 263 13.03 -7.75 -10.25
C TYR A 263 13.69 -7.20 -8.98
N HIS A 264 12.90 -6.57 -8.11
CA HIS A 264 13.33 -5.99 -6.83
C HIS A 264 13.19 -6.93 -5.63
N THR A 265 12.62 -8.12 -5.79
CA THR A 265 12.64 -9.11 -4.69
C THR A 265 14.08 -9.57 -4.39
N PRO A 266 14.40 -9.99 -3.15
CA PRO A 266 15.70 -10.52 -2.80
C PRO A 266 16.10 -11.70 -3.71
N LEU A 267 17.40 -11.78 -4.05
CA LEU A 267 17.91 -12.77 -5.01
C LEU A 267 17.54 -14.21 -4.65
N TRP A 268 17.58 -14.57 -3.36
CA TRP A 268 17.23 -15.92 -2.90
C TRP A 268 15.77 -16.25 -3.23
N ASN A 269 14.85 -15.28 -3.07
CA ASN A 269 13.44 -15.47 -3.37
C ASN A 269 13.22 -15.60 -4.90
N GLN A 270 13.95 -14.81 -5.70
CA GLN A 270 13.93 -14.95 -7.16
C GLN A 270 14.42 -16.33 -7.61
N LEU A 271 15.48 -16.85 -6.99
CA LEU A 271 16.05 -18.16 -7.30
C LEU A 271 15.11 -19.30 -6.94
N VAL A 272 14.43 -19.22 -5.80
CA VAL A 272 13.45 -20.23 -5.37
C VAL A 272 12.21 -20.20 -6.27
N SER A 273 11.69 -19.00 -6.57
CA SER A 273 10.43 -18.84 -7.30
C SER A 273 10.58 -19.06 -8.81
N ASN A 274 11.65 -18.55 -9.43
CA ASN A 274 11.87 -18.69 -10.87
C ASN A 274 13.37 -18.71 -11.21
N PRO A 275 14.07 -19.84 -10.97
CA PRO A 275 15.51 -19.93 -11.20
C PRO A 275 15.86 -19.68 -12.66
N ALA A 276 15.00 -20.09 -13.59
CA ALA A 276 15.22 -19.89 -15.02
C ALA A 276 15.25 -18.40 -15.40
N ALA A 277 14.41 -17.56 -14.79
CA ALA A 277 14.38 -16.12 -15.03
C ALA A 277 15.69 -15.42 -14.60
N VAL A 278 16.32 -15.91 -13.52
CA VAL A 278 17.54 -15.33 -12.96
C VAL A 278 18.80 -15.90 -13.60
N LEU A 279 18.88 -17.22 -13.76
CA LEU A 279 20.12 -17.92 -14.15
C LEU A 279 20.42 -17.83 -15.65
N THR A 280 19.39 -17.75 -16.51
CA THR A 280 19.61 -17.71 -17.95
C THR A 280 19.79 -16.28 -18.46
N LYS A 281 20.88 -16.00 -19.19
CA LYS A 281 21.16 -14.65 -19.74
C LYS A 281 20.00 -14.10 -20.58
N LYS A 282 19.38 -14.95 -21.40
CA LYS A 282 18.23 -14.58 -22.26
C LYS A 282 17.03 -14.14 -21.44
N ARG A 283 16.64 -14.89 -20.41
CA ARG A 283 15.47 -14.54 -19.59
C ARG A 283 15.76 -13.38 -18.65
N ARG A 284 17.00 -13.23 -18.15
CA ARG A 284 17.39 -12.07 -17.34
C ARG A 284 17.25 -10.77 -18.13
N ARG A 285 17.76 -10.74 -19.37
CA ARG A 285 17.57 -9.59 -20.27
C ARG A 285 16.10 -9.31 -20.53
N LYS A 286 15.30 -10.37 -20.77
CA LYS A 286 13.85 -10.23 -20.93
C LYS A 286 13.17 -9.65 -19.67
N LEU A 287 13.53 -10.14 -18.48
CA LEU A 287 12.99 -9.62 -17.22
C LEU A 287 13.37 -8.14 -17.03
N GLN A 288 14.60 -7.75 -17.37
CA GLN A 288 15.02 -6.35 -17.33
C GLN A 288 14.22 -5.49 -18.32
N THR A 289 14.02 -5.94 -19.56
CA THR A 289 13.21 -5.21 -20.54
C THR A 289 11.76 -5.09 -20.10
N ASP A 290 11.18 -6.16 -19.56
CA ASP A 290 9.79 -6.16 -19.09
C ASP A 290 9.62 -5.27 -17.85
N ALA A 291 10.59 -5.27 -16.93
CA ALA A 291 10.62 -4.39 -15.75
C ALA A 291 10.76 -2.91 -16.15
N LEU A 292 11.66 -2.58 -17.10
CA LEU A 292 11.81 -1.23 -17.63
C LEU A 292 10.54 -0.75 -18.32
N ALA A 293 9.94 -1.58 -19.18
CA ALA A 293 8.68 -1.27 -19.84
C ALA A 293 7.55 -0.99 -18.83
N ARG A 294 7.47 -1.78 -17.75
CA ARG A 294 6.52 -1.56 -16.66
C ARG A 294 6.80 -0.27 -15.89
N ALA A 295 8.07 0.05 -15.62
CA ALA A 295 8.43 1.28 -14.93
C ALA A 295 8.11 2.52 -15.78
N GLU A 296 8.34 2.47 -17.09
CA GLU A 296 7.92 3.52 -18.02
C GLU A 296 6.40 3.65 -18.10
N GLU A 297 5.67 2.54 -18.10
CA GLU A 297 4.19 2.55 -18.07
C GLU A 297 3.69 3.28 -16.81
N LEU A 298 4.22 2.94 -15.63
CA LEU A 298 3.90 3.60 -14.37
C LEU A 298 4.29 5.08 -14.39
N ARG A 299 5.46 5.41 -14.95
CA ARG A 299 5.90 6.80 -15.13
C ARG A 299 4.92 7.57 -16.01
N ARG A 300 4.53 7.05 -17.17
CA ARG A 300 3.55 7.69 -18.08
C ARG A 300 2.19 7.85 -17.42
N LYS A 301 1.73 6.86 -16.66
CA LYS A 301 0.49 6.95 -15.87
C LYS A 301 0.57 8.07 -14.84
N ALA A 302 1.65 8.13 -14.06
CA ALA A 302 1.87 9.20 -13.08
C ALA A 302 1.90 10.59 -13.74
N TYR A 303 2.57 10.75 -14.89
CA TYR A 303 2.55 12.01 -15.65
C TYR A 303 1.19 12.34 -16.23
N ARG A 304 0.42 11.37 -16.74
CA ARG A 304 -0.93 11.63 -17.27
C ARG A 304 -1.87 12.10 -16.16
N THR A 305 -1.81 11.48 -14.99
CA THR A 305 -2.60 11.90 -13.83
C THR A 305 -2.15 13.28 -13.34
N ARG A 306 -0.84 13.56 -13.28
CA ARG A 306 -0.32 14.91 -12.98
C ARG A 306 -0.69 15.96 -14.03
N GLY A 307 -0.74 15.59 -15.31
CA GLY A 307 -1.16 16.46 -16.41
C GLY A 307 -2.67 16.73 -16.45
N PHE A 308 -3.46 15.89 -15.75
CA PHE A 308 -4.87 16.14 -15.45
C PHE A 308 -5.03 17.07 -14.25
N VAL A 309 -4.07 17.05 -13.32
CA VAL A 309 -3.89 17.99 -12.20
C VAL A 309 -2.83 19.04 -12.58
N ASP A 310 -2.80 19.45 -13.85
CA ASP A 310 -1.97 20.56 -14.28
C ASP A 310 -2.79 21.83 -14.07
N PRO A 311 -2.43 22.72 -13.13
CA PRO A 311 -3.16 23.96 -12.91
C PRO A 311 -3.27 24.81 -14.19
N ASN A 312 -2.38 24.62 -15.16
CA ASN A 312 -2.44 25.28 -16.47
C ASN A 312 -3.50 24.71 -17.43
N ARG A 313 -3.95 23.46 -17.23
CA ARG A 313 -5.02 22.86 -18.05
C ARG A 313 -6.40 23.09 -17.44
N THR A 314 -6.48 23.22 -16.11
CA THR A 314 -7.64 23.85 -15.45
C THR A 314 -7.78 25.32 -15.85
N GLN A 315 -6.69 26.04 -16.16
CA GLN A 315 -6.76 27.39 -16.73
C GLN A 315 -7.36 27.42 -18.14
N GLN A 316 -7.12 26.42 -19.00
CA GLN A 316 -7.72 26.39 -20.34
C GLN A 316 -9.18 25.92 -20.35
N ALA A 317 -9.61 25.11 -19.38
CA ALA A 317 -11.03 24.78 -19.21
C ALA A 317 -11.81 25.87 -18.44
N ALA A 318 -11.12 26.71 -17.66
CA ALA A 318 -11.71 27.88 -17.00
C ALA A 318 -11.80 29.12 -17.92
N ASP A 319 -11.18 29.09 -19.11
CA ASP A 319 -11.33 30.14 -20.13
C ASP A 319 -12.70 30.10 -20.83
N GLU A 320 -13.51 29.04 -20.65
CA GLU A 320 -14.88 28.97 -21.20
C GLU A 320 -15.99 29.24 -20.17
N ASP A 321 -15.69 29.40 -18.88
CA ASP A 321 -16.71 29.65 -17.83
C ASP A 321 -16.34 30.80 -16.87
N THR A 322 -15.61 31.78 -17.39
CA THR A 322 -14.94 32.86 -16.65
C THR A 322 -15.88 34.01 -16.24
N ARG A 323 -16.94 33.71 -15.48
CA ARG A 323 -17.76 34.77 -14.83
C ARG A 323 -17.70 34.81 -13.31
N GLY A 324 -17.08 33.82 -12.64
CA GLY A 324 -17.07 33.73 -11.18
C GLY A 324 -15.70 33.62 -10.49
N ASP A 325 -14.64 33.24 -11.20
CA ASP A 325 -13.34 32.90 -10.57
C ASP A 325 -12.53 34.14 -10.17
N ILE A 326 -12.15 34.23 -8.88
CA ILE A 326 -11.25 35.26 -8.34
C ILE A 326 -9.91 35.25 -9.07
N GLY A 327 -9.41 34.06 -9.42
CA GLY A 327 -8.10 33.95 -10.03
C GLY A 327 -8.05 34.57 -11.43
N ALA A 328 -9.14 34.45 -12.19
CA ALA A 328 -9.28 35.14 -13.47
C ALA A 328 -9.36 36.67 -13.30
N LEU A 329 -10.09 37.14 -12.29
CA LEU A 329 -10.19 38.57 -11.97
C LEU A 329 -8.83 39.17 -11.61
N LEU A 330 -8.06 38.50 -10.76
CA LEU A 330 -6.73 38.93 -10.32
C LEU A 330 -5.72 38.92 -11.47
N ARG A 331 -5.71 37.86 -12.28
CA ARG A 331 -4.85 37.79 -13.49
C ARG A 331 -5.22 38.87 -14.50
N GLY A 332 -6.51 39.11 -14.72
CA GLY A 332 -6.99 40.18 -15.59
C GLY A 332 -6.55 41.57 -15.12
N ALA A 333 -6.67 41.84 -13.82
CA ALA A 333 -6.21 43.08 -13.21
C ALA A 333 -4.68 43.24 -13.27
N ALA A 334 -3.92 42.18 -12.98
CA ALA A 334 -2.47 42.18 -13.10
C ALA A 334 -2.00 42.42 -14.54
N SER A 335 -2.72 41.87 -15.52
CA SER A 335 -2.46 42.09 -16.94
C SER A 335 -2.69 43.54 -17.35
N ARG A 336 -3.78 44.19 -16.90
CA ARG A 336 -4.03 45.62 -17.14
C ARG A 336 -2.98 46.54 -16.53
N LEU A 337 -2.35 46.12 -15.42
CA LEU A 337 -1.21 46.81 -14.82
C LEU A 337 0.14 46.54 -15.52
N GLY A 338 0.14 45.81 -16.64
CA GLY A 338 1.37 45.44 -17.38
C GLY A 338 2.20 44.35 -16.69
N LYS A 339 1.64 43.64 -15.71
CA LYS A 339 2.31 42.60 -14.91
C LYS A 339 1.75 41.21 -15.17
N SER A 340 1.51 40.86 -16.43
CA SER A 340 0.93 39.57 -16.84
C SER A 340 1.73 38.33 -16.41
N LYS A 341 3.02 38.48 -16.10
CA LYS A 341 3.90 37.40 -15.60
C LYS A 341 3.92 37.28 -14.07
N GLN A 342 3.24 38.16 -13.35
CA GLN A 342 3.24 38.13 -11.90
C GLN A 342 2.34 37.02 -11.40
N ASP A 343 2.88 36.18 -10.53
CA ASP A 343 2.14 35.10 -9.88
C ASP A 343 1.14 35.69 -8.87
N VAL A 344 -0.15 35.45 -9.10
CA VAL A 344 -1.26 35.91 -8.23
C VAL A 344 -1.78 34.82 -7.30
N THR A 345 -1.26 33.58 -7.39
CA THR A 345 -1.71 32.45 -6.56
C THR A 345 -1.52 32.71 -5.07
N SER A 346 -0.48 33.46 -4.70
CA SER A 346 -0.28 33.90 -3.31
C SER A 346 -1.39 34.82 -2.80
N TYR A 347 -2.06 35.58 -3.66
CA TYR A 347 -3.16 36.47 -3.27
C TYR A 347 -4.47 35.71 -3.20
N GLU A 348 -4.70 34.78 -4.14
CA GLU A 348 -5.83 33.84 -4.13
C GLU A 348 -5.83 33.01 -2.83
N ALA A 349 -4.69 32.43 -2.46
CA ALA A 349 -4.57 31.62 -1.25
C ALA A 349 -4.86 32.42 0.03
N ARG A 350 -4.53 33.71 0.07
CA ARG A 350 -4.82 34.58 1.23
C ARG A 350 -6.30 34.93 1.32
N LEU A 351 -6.95 35.17 0.18
CA LEU A 351 -8.39 35.42 0.12
C LEU A 351 -9.19 34.15 0.48
N ALA A 352 -8.78 33.00 -0.06
CA ALA A 352 -9.37 31.71 0.29
C ALA A 352 -9.20 31.37 1.78
N GLY A 353 -8.06 31.76 2.39
CA GLY A 353 -7.83 31.61 3.83
C GLY A 353 -8.87 32.33 4.71
N ASP A 354 -9.45 33.42 4.21
CA ASP A 354 -10.53 34.18 4.84
C ASP A 354 -11.90 33.86 4.22
N TRP A 355 -12.01 32.71 3.53
CA TRP A 355 -13.24 32.16 2.95
C TRP A 355 -13.84 33.04 1.84
N ILE A 356 -12.99 33.78 1.14
CA ILE A 356 -13.35 34.57 -0.03
C ILE A 356 -12.91 33.81 -1.28
N GLU A 357 -13.83 33.04 -1.87
CA GLU A 357 -13.56 32.11 -2.97
C GLU A 357 -14.14 32.58 -4.31
N GLU A 358 -15.14 33.48 -4.30
CA GLU A 358 -15.79 33.98 -5.51
C GLU A 358 -15.57 35.47 -5.77
N ALA A 359 -15.44 35.87 -7.04
CA ALA A 359 -15.30 37.28 -7.43
C ALA A 359 -16.54 38.13 -7.04
N SER A 360 -17.70 37.49 -6.92
CA SER A 360 -18.96 38.08 -6.45
C SER A 360 -18.83 38.63 -5.02
N GLN A 361 -18.08 37.95 -4.16
CA GLN A 361 -17.90 38.30 -2.74
C GLN A 361 -17.00 39.53 -2.58
N LEU A 362 -16.11 39.79 -3.55
CA LEU A 362 -15.28 40.98 -3.59
C LEU A 362 -16.06 42.25 -3.97
N ARG A 363 -17.27 42.10 -4.53
CA ARG A 363 -18.10 43.24 -4.95
C ARG A 363 -18.60 44.01 -3.72
N GLY A 364 -18.27 45.29 -3.66
CA GLY A 364 -18.61 46.17 -2.53
C GLY A 364 -17.54 46.24 -1.44
N MET A 365 -16.46 45.47 -1.53
CA MET A 365 -15.29 45.63 -0.67
C MET A 365 -14.50 46.87 -1.05
N SER A 366 -14.04 47.63 -0.04
CA SER A 366 -13.22 48.83 -0.28
C SER A 366 -11.81 48.49 -0.73
N VAL A 367 -11.15 49.41 -1.43
CA VAL A 367 -9.74 49.28 -1.82
C VAL A 367 -8.85 49.03 -0.59
N ASP A 368 -9.14 49.70 0.54
CA ASP A 368 -8.38 49.53 1.78
C ASP A 368 -8.50 48.12 2.38
N PHE A 369 -9.64 47.46 2.19
CA PHE A 369 -9.82 46.08 2.61
C PHE A 369 -9.01 45.13 1.71
N LEU A 370 -9.12 45.27 0.40
CA LEU A 370 -8.39 44.46 -0.58
C LEU A 370 -6.86 44.64 -0.46
N ALA A 371 -6.40 45.83 -0.12
CA ALA A 371 -4.97 46.16 0.08
C ALA A 371 -4.30 45.40 1.24
N ARG A 372 -5.09 44.73 2.10
CA ARG A 372 -4.55 43.80 3.13
C ARG A 372 -4.05 42.49 2.53
N TYR A 373 -4.65 42.06 1.42
CA TYR A 373 -4.37 40.77 0.79
C TYR A 373 -3.37 40.91 -0.36
N MET A 374 -3.42 42.03 -1.08
CA MET A 374 -2.65 42.28 -2.29
C MET A 374 -2.10 43.71 -2.35
N PRO A 375 -1.10 44.00 -3.20
CA PRO A 375 -0.55 45.36 -3.35
C PRO A 375 -1.63 46.38 -3.73
N TRP A 376 -1.55 47.59 -3.19
CA TRP A 376 -2.56 48.64 -3.35
C TRP A 376 -2.94 48.90 -4.82
N ALA A 377 -1.97 48.91 -5.73
CA ALA A 377 -2.22 49.09 -7.17
C ALA A 377 -3.10 47.97 -7.76
N LEU A 378 -2.89 46.71 -7.33
CA LEU A 378 -3.72 45.57 -7.75
C LEU A 378 -5.10 45.63 -7.11
N ALA A 379 -5.18 46.00 -5.83
CA ALA A 379 -6.45 46.20 -5.11
C ALA A 379 -7.34 47.26 -5.78
N ASN A 380 -6.74 48.39 -6.19
CA ASN A 380 -7.45 49.47 -6.88
C ASN A 380 -7.97 49.03 -8.26
N GLU A 381 -7.16 48.27 -9.01
CA GLU A 381 -7.54 47.75 -10.33
C GLU A 381 -8.66 46.70 -10.22
N VAL A 382 -8.57 45.79 -9.25
CA VAL A 382 -9.61 44.79 -8.95
C VAL A 382 -10.92 45.47 -8.56
N HIS A 383 -10.85 46.46 -7.67
CA HIS A 383 -12.02 47.24 -7.28
C HIS A 383 -12.64 47.98 -8.47
N GLY A 384 -11.81 48.64 -9.30
CA GLY A 384 -12.26 49.30 -10.52
C GLY A 384 -12.92 48.34 -11.51
N SER A 385 -12.42 47.12 -11.63
CA SER A 385 -12.97 46.08 -12.51
C SER A 385 -14.32 45.56 -12.05
N LEU A 386 -14.51 45.46 -10.73
CA LEU A 386 -15.77 45.00 -10.11
C LEU A 386 -16.87 46.08 -10.13
N MET A 387 -16.47 47.36 -10.07
CA MET A 387 -17.38 48.52 -10.13
C MET A 387 -17.67 48.97 -11.57
N GLY A 388 -16.73 48.76 -12.50
CA GLY A 388 -16.81 49.19 -13.91
C GLY A 388 -17.54 48.22 -14.84
N GLY A 389 -17.82 46.99 -14.42
CA GLY A 389 -18.47 45.94 -15.23
C GLY A 389 -19.95 46.16 -15.60
N GLY A 390 -20.46 47.40 -15.52
CA GLY A 390 -21.82 47.79 -15.91
C GLY A 390 -21.89 48.72 -17.13
N SER A 391 -20.77 49.17 -17.69
CA SER A 391 -20.77 50.21 -18.73
C SER A 391 -19.78 49.85 -19.85
N GLY A 392 -20.17 48.98 -20.79
CA GLY A 392 -19.26 48.63 -21.89
C GLY A 392 -19.73 47.57 -22.89
N GLU A 393 -21.03 47.41 -23.13
CA GLU A 393 -21.54 46.77 -24.36
C GLU A 393 -22.42 47.79 -25.10
N ALA A 394 -21.76 48.77 -25.71
CA ALA A 394 -22.32 49.53 -26.82
C ALA A 394 -21.17 49.95 -27.73
N GLN A 395 -21.23 49.45 -28.97
CA GLN A 395 -20.48 49.88 -30.16
C GLN A 395 -19.01 49.46 -30.26
N SER A 396 -18.76 48.35 -30.98
CA SER A 396 -18.19 48.41 -32.34
C SER A 396 -18.39 47.07 -33.05
#